data_AF-A0A4Q3YC16-F1
#
_entry.id   AF-A0A4Q3YC16-F1
#
_cell.length_a   1.000
_cell.length_b   1.000
_cell.length_c   1.000
_cell.angle_alpha   90.00
_cell.angle_beta   90.00
_cell.angle_gamma   90.00
#
_symmetry.space_group_name_H-M   'P 1'
#
loop_
_entity.id
_entity.type
_entity.pdbx_description
1 polymer ?
#
loop_
_entity_poly.entity_id
_entity_poly.type
_entity_poly.pdbx_seq_one_letter_code
_entity_poly.pdbx_strand_id
1 'polypeptide(L)'
;MGVPTDVARSSRQSLARTWALAFHGHPSLPDGIIYPSRLNGHTNIAVFGRAVSKLAPARVVPLIGAPGLAAVINDLRVSLVSFP
;
A
#
# COMPACT_ATOMS: atom_id res chain seq x y z
N MET A 1 -14.15 5.47 16.51
CA MET A 1 -14.59 5.54 15.11
C MET A 1 -15.12 4.18 14.69
N GLY A 2 -16.41 3.89 14.88
CA GLY A 2 -17.04 2.57 14.69
C GLY A 2 -17.09 2.07 13.24
N VAL A 3 -15.93 1.98 12.58
CA VAL A 3 -15.76 1.39 11.25
C VAL A 3 -16.06 -0.10 11.36
N PRO A 4 -17.07 -0.62 10.64
CA PRO A 4 -17.38 -2.04 10.73
C PRO A 4 -16.27 -2.90 10.10
N THR A 5 -16.07 -4.09 10.66
CA THR A 5 -14.92 -4.95 10.33
C THR A 5 -14.93 -5.46 8.88
N ASP A 6 -16.09 -5.44 8.23
CA ASP A 6 -16.27 -5.77 6.82
C ASP A 6 -15.68 -4.73 5.87
N VAL A 7 -15.48 -3.48 6.32
CA VAL A 7 -14.80 -2.43 5.57
C VAL A 7 -13.39 -2.85 5.17
N ALA A 8 -12.65 -3.49 6.08
CA ALA A 8 -11.30 -3.96 5.81
C ALA A 8 -11.25 -5.36 5.16
N ARG A 9 -12.29 -6.18 5.36
CA ARG A 9 -12.27 -7.62 5.01
C ARG A 9 -13.18 -8.04 3.85
N SER A 10 -14.05 -7.17 3.34
CA SER A 10 -14.94 -7.50 2.23
C SER A 10 -14.20 -7.52 0.89
N SER A 11 -14.52 -8.50 0.04
CA SER A 11 -13.98 -8.60 -1.32
C SER A 11 -14.55 -7.54 -2.27
N ARG A 12 -15.74 -7.01 -1.99
CA ARG A 12 -16.45 -6.08 -2.89
C ARG A 12 -15.98 -4.63 -2.81
N GLN A 13 -15.10 -4.29 -1.86
CA GLN A 13 -14.41 -2.98 -1.69
C GLN A 13 -15.28 -1.71 -1.69
N SER A 14 -16.60 -1.81 -1.86
CA SER A 14 -17.53 -0.68 -1.92
C SER A 14 -17.56 0.08 -0.61
N LEU A 15 -17.67 -0.64 0.51
CA LEU A 15 -17.61 -0.07 1.85
C LEU A 15 -16.25 0.57 2.14
N ALA A 16 -15.15 -0.08 1.75
CA ALA A 16 -13.80 0.49 1.89
C ALA A 16 -13.68 1.84 1.17
N ARG A 17 -14.25 1.96 -0.04
CA ARG A 17 -14.26 3.23 -0.81
C ARG A 17 -15.11 4.31 -0.15
N THR A 18 -16.32 3.97 0.32
CA THR A 18 -17.18 4.92 1.03
C THR A 18 -16.50 5.48 2.28
N TRP A 19 -15.88 4.60 3.07
CA TRP A 19 -15.13 5.01 4.24
C TRP A 19 -13.88 5.81 3.88
N ALA A 20 -13.14 5.42 2.84
CA ALA A 20 -11.99 6.19 2.36
C ALA A 20 -12.39 7.62 1.97
N LEU A 21 -13.54 7.81 1.30
CA LEU A 21 -14.07 9.13 0.98
C LEU A 21 -14.45 9.93 2.24
N ALA A 22 -15.10 9.29 3.21
CA ALA A 22 -15.45 9.92 4.48
C ALA A 22 -14.21 10.40 5.25
N PHE A 23 -13.17 9.56 5.34
CA PHE A 23 -11.88 9.95 5.93
C PHE A 23 -11.18 11.03 5.11
N HIS A 24 -11.24 10.94 3.79
CA HIS A 24 -10.66 11.92 2.89
C HIS A 24 -11.24 13.32 3.13
N GLY A 25 -12.57 13.43 3.32
CA GLY A 25 -13.29 14.69 3.54
C GLY A 25 -13.40 15.14 5.00
N HIS A 26 -12.83 14.39 5.97
CA HIS A 26 -12.93 14.75 7.38
C HIS A 26 -12.19 16.06 7.70
N PRO A 27 -12.73 16.98 8.54
CA PRO A 27 -12.10 18.28 8.84
C PRO A 27 -10.69 18.21 9.41
N SER A 28 -10.34 17.11 10.08
CA SER A 28 -8.98 16.89 10.59
C SER A 28 -7.96 16.53 9.51
N LEU A 29 -8.39 16.38 8.25
CA LEU A 29 -7.56 16.11 7.08
C LEU A 29 -6.51 15.00 7.30
N PRO A 30 -6.91 13.76 7.69
CA PRO A 30 -5.96 12.68 7.96
C PRO A 30 -5.12 12.39 6.72
N ASP A 31 -3.87 11.96 6.86
CA ASP A 31 -2.99 11.71 5.69
C ASP A 31 -3.31 10.41 4.94
N GLY A 32 -4.06 9.50 5.58
CA GLY A 32 -4.33 8.19 5.04
C GLY A 32 -5.04 7.29 6.04
N ILE A 33 -4.99 5.98 5.78
CA ILE A 33 -5.63 4.93 6.57
C ILE A 33 -4.61 3.81 6.81
N ILE A 34 -4.48 3.37 8.06
CA ILE A 34 -3.77 2.15 8.44
C ILE A 34 -4.81 1.04 8.62
N TYR A 35 -4.62 -0.10 7.98
CA TYR A 35 -5.58 -1.20 8.03
C TYR A 35 -4.90 -2.57 7.90
N PRO A 36 -5.46 -3.64 8.49
CA PRO A 36 -4.91 -4.99 8.30
C PRO A 36 -5.22 -5.51 6.89
N SER A 37 -4.24 -6.17 6.30
CA SER A 37 -4.39 -6.91 5.05
C SER A 37 -5.44 -8.01 5.22
N ARG A 38 -6.39 -8.06 4.29
CA ARG A 38 -7.36 -9.16 4.22
C ARG A 38 -6.69 -10.51 3.95
N LEU A 39 -5.55 -10.53 3.26
CA LEU A 39 -4.91 -11.76 2.79
C LEU A 39 -4.10 -12.45 3.90
N ASN A 40 -3.42 -11.66 4.74
CA ASN A 40 -2.45 -12.18 5.70
C ASN A 40 -2.40 -11.41 7.04
N GLY A 41 -3.28 -10.42 7.24
CA GLY A 41 -3.32 -9.64 8.47
C GLY A 41 -2.18 -8.65 8.66
N HIS A 42 -1.20 -8.59 7.74
CA HIS A 42 -0.11 -7.62 7.81
C HIS A 42 -0.62 -6.18 7.70
N THR A 43 0.08 -5.24 8.32
CA THR A 43 -0.28 -3.82 8.29
C THR A 43 -0.12 -3.25 6.89
N ASN A 44 -1.21 -2.68 6.37
CA ASN A 44 -1.23 -1.94 5.12
C ASN A 44 -1.51 -0.45 5.38
N ILE A 45 -1.11 0.39 4.43
CA ILE A 45 -1.32 1.83 4.48
C ILE A 45 -1.91 2.29 3.14
N ALA A 46 -2.99 3.06 3.18
CA ALA A 46 -3.48 3.84 2.06
C ALA A 46 -3.16 5.31 2.31
N VAL A 47 -2.44 5.96 1.39
CA VAL A 47 -2.05 7.38 1.49
C VAL A 47 -2.94 8.20 0.58
N PHE A 48 -3.52 9.28 1.10
CA PHE A 48 -4.29 10.22 0.29
C PHE A 48 -3.36 11.16 -0.49
N GLY A 49 -3.81 11.61 -1.67
CA GLY A 49 -3.01 12.47 -2.56
C GLY A 49 -2.38 13.69 -1.87
N ARG A 50 -3.11 14.32 -0.94
CA ARG A 50 -2.65 15.47 -0.14
C ARG A 50 -1.38 15.20 0.70
N ALA A 51 -1.09 13.94 1.01
CA ALA A 51 0.02 13.53 1.85
C ALA A 51 1.20 12.97 1.05
N VAL A 52 1.09 12.85 -0.27
CA VAL A 52 2.15 12.28 -1.12
C VAL A 52 3.46 13.05 -0.99
N SER A 53 3.41 14.38 -0.89
CA SER A 53 4.60 15.22 -0.68
C SER A 53 5.31 15.00 0.66
N LYS A 54 4.66 14.34 1.63
CA LYS A 54 5.24 13.96 2.92
C LYS A 54 6.02 12.64 2.84
N LEU A 55 5.88 11.89 1.74
CA LEU A 55 6.57 10.64 1.53
C LEU A 55 7.96 10.91 0.95
N ALA A 56 8.96 10.21 1.49
CA ALA A 56 10.28 10.15 0.92
C ALA A 56 10.77 8.70 0.93
N PRO A 57 11.52 8.26 -0.09
CA PRO A 57 12.15 6.96 -0.03
C PRO A 57 13.17 6.95 1.11
N ALA A 58 13.06 5.99 2.02
CA ALA A 58 14.03 5.82 3.10
C ALA A 58 15.42 5.44 2.55
N ARG A 59 15.45 4.69 1.44
CA ARG A 59 16.68 4.28 0.77
C ARG A 59 16.40 4.00 -0.70
N VAL A 60 17.24 4.52 -1.58
CA VAL A 60 17.24 4.21 -3.01
C VAL A 60 18.56 3.48 -3.33
N VAL A 61 18.47 2.31 -3.96
CA VAL A 61 19.63 1.53 -4.40
C VAL A 61 19.46 1.12 -5.86
N PRO A 62 20.56 0.93 -6.61
CA PRO A 62 20.49 0.24 -7.89
C PRO A 62 19.82 -1.13 -7.70
N LEU A 63 18.93 -1.51 -8.62
CA LEU A 63 18.17 -2.75 -8.52
C LEU A 63 19.11 -3.95 -8.29
N ILE A 64 20.23 -4.02 -9.01
CA ILE A 64 21.23 -5.08 -8.88
C ILE A 64 21.83 -5.22 -7.46
N GLY A 65 21.78 -4.15 -6.65
CA GLY A 65 22.22 -4.14 -5.26
C GLY A 65 21.09 -4.32 -4.23
N ALA A 66 19.85 -4.57 -4.68
CA ALA A 66 18.70 -4.74 -3.78
C ALA A 66 18.78 -6.11 -3.06
N PRO A 67 18.71 -6.12 -1.71
CA PRO A 67 18.66 -7.38 -0.96
C PRO A 67 17.49 -8.26 -1.42
N GLY A 68 17.76 -9.55 -1.62
CA GLY A 68 16.74 -10.52 -2.02
C GLY A 68 16.41 -10.54 -3.52
N LEU A 69 17.00 -9.67 -4.35
CA LEU A 69 16.72 -9.66 -5.80
C LEU A 69 16.96 -11.03 -6.45
N ALA A 70 18.07 -11.69 -6.13
CA ALA A 70 18.40 -13.01 -6.69
C ALA A 70 17.35 -14.07 -6.33
N ALA A 71 16.83 -14.04 -5.09
CA ALA A 71 15.77 -14.95 -4.66
C ALA A 71 14.48 -14.70 -5.47
N VAL A 72 14.07 -13.43 -5.61
CA VAL A 72 12.87 -13.06 -6.38
C VAL A 72 12.98 -13.49 -7.86
N ILE A 73 14.14 -13.29 -8.49
CA ILE A 73 14.39 -13.71 -9.88
C ILE A 73 14.17 -15.22 -10.03
N ASN A 74 14.71 -16.02 -9.11
CA ASN A 74 14.59 -17.47 -9.13
C ASN A 74 13.16 -17.95 -8.80
N ASP A 75 12.56 -17.40 -7.74
CA ASP A 75 11.24 -17.80 -7.24
C ASP A 75 10.14 -17.51 -8.26
N LEU A 76 10.21 -16.34 -8.90
CA LEU A 76 9.24 -15.92 -9.91
C LEU A 76 9.59 -16.41 -11.32
N ARG A 77 10.74 -17.07 -11.51
CA ARG A 77 11.25 -17.54 -12.81
C ARG A 77 11.28 -16.44 -13.88
N VAL A 78 11.76 -15.27 -13.48
CA VAL A 78 11.90 -14.11 -14.36
C VAL A 78 13.37 -13.84 -14.68
N SER A 79 13.66 -12.91 -15.58
CA SER A 79 15.03 -12.49 -15.90
C SER A 79 15.09 -10.98 -16.12
N LEU A 80 16.24 -10.39 -15.84
CA LEU A 80 16.50 -8.99 -16.16
C LEU A 80 16.79 -8.87 -17.67
N VAL A 81 16.06 -7.98 -18.34
CA VAL A 81 16.31 -7.64 -19.75
C VAL A 81 16.78 -6.19 -19.84
N SER A 82 17.82 -5.94 -20.62
CA SER A 82 18.20 -4.59 -21.00
C SER A 82 17.59 -4.29 -22.36
N PHE A 83 16.93 -3.15 -22.49
CA PHE A 83 16.54 -2.61 -23.79
C PHE A 83 17.63 -1.63 -24.28
N PRO A 84 17.88 -1.57 -25.60
CA PRO A 84 18.79 -0.57 -26.18
C PRO A 84 18.27 0.86 -25.99
#